data_AF-A0A453H4A7-F1
#
_entry.id   AF-A0A453H4A7-F1
#
_cell.length_a   1.000
_cell.length_b   1.000
_cell.length_c   1.000
_cell.angle_alpha   90.00
_cell.angle_beta   90.00
_cell.angle_gamma   90.00
#
_symmetry.space_group_name_H-M   'P 1'
#
loop_
_entity.id
_entity.type
_entity.pdbx_description
1 polymer ?
#
loop_
_entity_poly.entity_id
_entity_poly.type
_entity_poly.pdbx_seq_one_letter_code
_entity_poly.pdbx_strand_id
1 'polypeptide(L)'
;VDGLVTCEQWTWNTGGTLEELKSMLLRNRVAGQSSSGLIDWPYPFVEGELFALTISSGLEGYHVQVDGRHVASFPYRVGFDLEDVATVQATGDIEVESMFAGTLPAVHPNILQRNLELLAELKAPPPEEPVELFIGILSAGSHFTERMAVRRSWMSAVRNSSSTMARFFVALNGRREVNEDLKKEADFFRDIIIVPFVDSYDLVVLKTVAICEYAARVVSAKYVMKCDDDTFVRLDSVMAEIKKIPDDKSFYMGNMNYYHRPLREGKWAVSYEV
;
A
#
# COMPACT_ATOMS: atom_id res chain seq x y z
N VAL A 1 2.31 5.78 12.71
CA VAL A 1 1.85 5.77 11.31
C VAL A 1 3.02 6.24 10.48
N ASP A 2 3.58 5.37 9.62
CA ASP A 2 4.76 5.62 8.79
C ASP A 2 6.01 6.04 9.60
N GLY A 3 6.14 5.53 10.83
CA GLY A 3 7.20 5.91 11.77
C GLY A 3 7.05 7.31 12.40
N LEU A 4 5.94 8.02 12.13
CA LEU A 4 5.61 9.32 12.72
C LEU A 4 4.62 9.19 13.90
N VAL A 5 4.68 10.18 14.80
CA VAL A 5 3.88 10.33 16.04
C VAL A 5 2.38 10.30 15.71
N THR A 6 1.59 9.56 16.50
CA THR A 6 0.14 9.40 16.29
C THR A 6 -0.67 10.35 17.17
N CYS A 7 -1.87 10.72 16.73
CA CYS A 7 -2.77 11.55 17.53
C CYS A 7 -3.21 10.88 18.84
N GLU A 8 -3.26 9.55 18.92
CA GLU A 8 -3.61 8.83 20.17
C GLU A 8 -2.59 9.06 21.29
N GLN A 9 -1.36 9.46 20.94
CA GLN A 9 -0.36 9.90 21.91
C GLN A 9 -0.66 11.31 22.47
N TRP A 10 -1.63 12.07 21.92
CA TRP A 10 -2.13 13.32 22.52
C TRP A 10 -2.98 13.07 23.77
N THR A 11 -3.65 11.91 23.86
CA THR A 11 -4.44 11.54 25.03
C THR A 11 -3.57 10.82 26.05
N TRP A 12 -2.90 11.55 26.93
CA TRP A 12 -2.40 10.95 28.16
C TRP A 12 -3.57 10.64 29.09
N ASN A 13 -3.77 9.36 29.39
CA ASN A 13 -4.11 8.80 30.70
C ASN A 13 -4.92 9.71 31.66
N THR A 14 -6.08 10.23 31.24
CA THR A 14 -7.03 10.91 32.14
C THR A 14 -8.22 10.00 32.39
N GLY A 15 -8.07 9.10 33.36
CA GLY A 15 -9.20 8.46 34.05
C GLY A 15 -9.90 9.42 35.01
N GLY A 16 -10.15 10.67 34.60
CA GLY A 16 -10.77 11.72 35.40
C GLY A 16 -11.99 12.29 34.65
N THR A 17 -13.12 12.37 35.35
CA THR A 17 -14.42 12.81 34.81
C THR A 17 -14.43 14.28 34.38
N LEU A 18 -15.30 14.61 33.42
CA LEU A 18 -15.50 15.94 32.79
C LEU A 18 -15.62 17.14 33.76
N GLU A 19 -16.00 16.91 35.01
CA GLU A 19 -16.07 17.92 36.07
C GLU A 19 -14.68 18.37 36.58
N GLU A 20 -13.67 17.50 36.56
CA GLU A 20 -12.31 17.85 36.98
C GLU A 20 -11.62 18.81 35.99
N LEU A 21 -11.87 18.62 34.68
CA LEU A 21 -11.37 19.48 33.61
C LEU A 21 -11.87 20.94 33.72
N LYS A 22 -13.15 21.13 34.10
CA LYS A 22 -13.71 22.46 34.34
C LYS A 22 -13.09 23.13 35.57
N SER A 23 -12.79 22.35 36.61
CA SER A 23 -12.16 22.86 37.84
C SER A 23 -10.68 23.25 37.67
N MET A 24 -9.97 22.61 36.73
CA MET A 24 -8.57 22.92 36.42
C MET A 24 -8.44 24.18 35.56
N LEU A 25 -9.34 24.40 34.60
CA LEU A 25 -9.38 25.62 33.79
C LEU A 25 -9.64 26.89 34.64
N LEU A 26 -10.45 26.79 35.70
CA LEU A 26 -10.65 27.90 36.63
C LEU A 26 -9.45 28.15 37.56
N ARG A 27 -8.73 27.10 37.99
CA ARG A 27 -7.56 27.25 38.88
C ARG A 27 -6.37 27.92 38.20
N ASN A 28 -6.18 27.69 36.91
CA ASN A 28 -5.08 28.27 36.15
C ASN A 28 -5.26 29.77 35.83
N ARG A 29 -6.45 30.35 36.10
CA ARG A 29 -6.67 31.80 36.01
C ARG A 29 -6.24 32.59 37.26
N VAL A 30 -5.94 31.92 38.38
CA VAL A 30 -5.77 32.62 39.68
C VAL A 30 -4.40 32.42 40.33
N ALA A 31 -3.63 31.38 39.99
CA ALA A 31 -2.31 31.17 40.59
C ALA A 31 -1.24 31.00 39.52
N GLY A 32 -0.46 32.07 39.28
CA GLY A 32 0.76 31.99 38.50
C GLY A 32 1.81 31.18 39.25
N GLN A 33 1.90 29.88 38.98
CA GLN A 33 3.09 29.08 39.28
C GLN A 33 3.15 27.79 38.45
N SER A 34 4.31 27.60 37.81
CA SER A 34 4.69 26.48 36.95
C SER A 34 5.18 25.27 37.76
N SER A 35 4.77 24.07 37.37
CA SER A 35 5.46 22.82 37.74
C SER A 35 5.84 22.02 36.50
N SER A 36 7.12 21.64 36.45
CA SER A 36 7.82 21.02 35.34
C SER A 36 7.77 19.49 35.40
N GLY A 37 7.27 18.87 34.32
CA GLY A 37 7.34 17.45 34.00
C GLY A 37 7.01 17.26 32.51
N LEU A 38 8.01 17.56 31.66
CA LEU A 38 7.91 17.73 30.19
C LEU A 38 7.56 16.44 29.43
N ILE A 39 6.41 16.44 28.75
CA ILE A 39 6.41 16.61 27.28
C ILE A 39 5.46 17.78 27.02
N ASP A 40 6.05 18.96 26.84
CA ASP A 40 5.34 20.17 26.45
C ASP A 40 5.18 20.09 24.92
N TRP A 41 4.08 19.50 24.43
CA TRP A 41 3.77 19.55 23.00
C TRP A 41 2.95 20.81 22.76
N PRO A 42 3.56 21.89 22.22
CA PRO A 42 2.90 23.17 22.13
C PRO A 42 1.72 23.04 21.19
N TYR A 43 0.55 23.46 21.67
CA TYR A 43 -0.61 23.66 20.82
C TYR A 43 -0.19 24.51 19.61
N PRO A 44 -0.34 24.03 18.37
CA PRO A 44 0.37 24.61 17.22
C PRO A 44 -0.29 25.87 16.66
N PHE A 45 -1.41 26.31 17.23
CA PHE A 45 -2.17 27.47 16.77
C PHE A 45 -2.17 28.58 17.82
N VAL A 46 -2.14 29.82 17.37
CA VAL A 46 -2.22 31.02 18.20
C VAL A 46 -3.32 31.92 17.66
N GLU A 47 -4.16 32.47 18.54
CA GLU A 47 -5.27 33.34 18.15
C GLU A 47 -4.73 34.61 17.46
N GLY A 48 -5.26 34.92 16.27
CA GLY A 48 -4.89 36.09 15.48
C GLY A 48 -3.61 35.94 14.64
N GLU A 49 -2.94 34.79 14.68
CA GLU A 49 -1.75 34.50 13.88
C GLU A 49 -2.08 33.66 12.64
N LEU A 50 -1.32 33.89 11.56
CA LEU A 50 -1.41 33.07 10.33
C LEU A 50 -0.75 31.71 10.56
N PHE A 51 -1.33 30.66 9.96
CA PHE A 51 -0.74 29.32 9.94
C PHE A 51 -0.96 28.65 8.58
N ALA A 52 -0.04 27.75 8.23
CA ALA A 52 -0.15 26.88 7.07
C ALA A 52 -0.42 25.44 7.53
N LEU A 53 -1.64 24.95 7.30
CA LEU A 53 -2.02 23.56 7.57
C LEU A 53 -1.82 22.70 6.33
N THR A 54 -0.99 21.67 6.44
CA THR A 54 -0.79 20.66 5.39
C THR A 54 -1.27 19.30 5.86
N ILE A 55 -2.14 18.68 5.08
CA ILE A 55 -2.59 17.29 5.28
C ILE A 55 -2.09 16.46 4.11
N SER A 56 -1.30 15.43 4.38
CA SER A 56 -0.74 14.55 3.34
C SER A 56 -1.10 13.09 3.61
N SER A 57 -1.42 12.34 2.55
CA SER A 57 -1.62 10.89 2.59
C SER A 57 -0.28 10.15 2.53
N GLY A 58 0.02 9.36 3.57
CA GLY A 58 1.15 8.43 3.66
C GLY A 58 0.77 6.99 3.28
N LEU A 59 1.62 6.02 3.64
CA LEU A 59 1.35 4.59 3.38
C LEU A 59 0.39 4.01 4.42
N GLU A 60 0.51 4.42 5.68
CA GLU A 60 -0.28 3.91 6.80
C GLU A 60 -1.40 4.88 7.25
N GLY A 61 -1.40 6.14 6.80
CA GLY A 61 -2.42 7.11 7.19
C GLY A 61 -2.18 8.54 6.74
N TYR A 62 -2.96 9.47 7.30
CA TYR A 62 -2.83 10.91 7.06
C TYR A 62 -1.82 11.54 8.03
N HIS A 63 -1.03 12.48 7.55
CA HIS A 63 -0.11 13.27 8.36
C HIS A 63 -0.50 14.74 8.33
N VAL A 64 -0.52 15.36 9.51
CA VAL A 64 -0.86 16.76 9.71
C VAL A 64 0.40 17.52 10.06
N GLN A 65 0.64 18.61 9.34
CA GLN A 65 1.75 19.53 9.58
C GLN A 65 1.20 20.94 9.72
N VAL A 66 1.77 21.72 10.63
CA VAL A 66 1.49 23.15 10.81
C VAL A 66 2.82 23.88 10.65
N ASP A 67 2.86 24.86 9.74
CA ASP A 67 4.04 25.65 9.40
C ASP A 67 5.29 24.80 9.09
N GLY A 68 5.06 23.71 8.35
CA GLY A 68 6.10 22.76 7.93
C GLY A 68 6.61 21.82 9.03
N ARG A 69 6.03 21.87 10.23
CA ARG A 69 6.35 20.94 11.34
C ARG A 69 5.28 19.87 11.46
N HIS A 70 5.70 18.61 11.53
CA HIS A 70 4.78 17.50 11.82
C HIS A 70 4.17 17.65 13.21
N VAL A 71 2.83 17.54 13.28
CA VAL A 71 2.05 17.73 14.50
C VAL A 71 1.42 16.42 14.96
N ALA A 72 0.79 15.69 14.03
CA ALA A 72 0.08 14.45 14.35
C ALA A 72 -0.08 13.58 13.10
N SER A 73 -0.29 12.29 13.32
CA SER A 73 -0.68 11.34 12.28
C SER A 73 -1.93 10.57 12.69
N PHE A 74 -2.77 10.27 11.71
CA PHE A 74 -4.00 9.53 11.85
C PHE A 74 -3.95 8.30 10.95
N PRO A 75 -4.06 7.06 11.48
CA PRO A 75 -4.11 5.88 10.64
C PRO A 75 -5.32 5.94 9.71
N TYR A 76 -5.23 5.31 8.54
CA TYR A 76 -6.42 5.17 7.69
C TYR A 76 -7.54 4.47 8.45
N ARG A 77 -8.77 4.99 8.27
CA ARG A 77 -9.95 4.37 8.87
C ARG A 77 -10.32 3.15 8.05
N VAL A 78 -10.60 2.06 8.74
CA VAL A 78 -11.05 0.82 8.11
C VAL A 78 -12.34 1.06 7.34
N GLY A 79 -12.35 0.72 6.04
CA GLY A 79 -13.53 0.82 5.17
C GLY A 79 -13.73 2.18 4.49
N PHE A 80 -12.68 3.01 4.45
CA PHE A 80 -12.68 4.27 3.72
C PHE A 80 -11.40 4.37 2.89
N ASP A 81 -11.54 4.30 1.57
CA ASP A 81 -10.40 4.38 0.66
C ASP A 81 -10.04 5.86 0.40
N LEU A 82 -8.78 6.14 0.08
CA LEU A 82 -8.35 7.52 -0.27
C LEU A 82 -9.17 8.09 -1.43
N GLU A 83 -9.56 7.23 -2.37
CA GLU A 83 -10.36 7.55 -3.55
C GLU A 83 -11.80 7.99 -3.17
N ASP A 84 -12.28 7.64 -1.97
CA ASP A 84 -13.61 8.03 -1.49
C ASP A 84 -13.67 9.50 -1.01
N VAL A 85 -12.53 10.18 -0.85
CA VAL A 85 -12.48 11.59 -0.43
C VAL A 85 -12.93 12.50 -1.57
N ALA A 86 -14.22 12.84 -1.59
CA ALA A 86 -14.78 13.75 -2.60
C ALA A 86 -14.77 15.24 -2.19
N THR A 87 -14.63 15.54 -0.89
CA THR A 87 -14.80 16.92 -0.38
C THR A 87 -13.90 17.18 0.81
N VAL A 88 -13.25 18.34 0.80
CA VAL A 88 -12.53 18.89 1.95
C VAL A 88 -13.35 20.07 2.47
N GLN A 89 -13.61 20.07 3.78
CA GLN A 89 -14.37 21.13 4.44
C GLN A 89 -13.60 21.65 5.64
N ALA A 90 -13.48 22.97 5.75
CA ALA A 90 -12.93 23.66 6.90
C ALA A 90 -14.05 24.48 7.56
N THR A 91 -14.27 24.29 8.86
CA THR A 91 -15.31 24.97 9.65
C THR A 91 -14.78 25.36 11.03
N GLY A 92 -15.40 26.36 11.67
CA GLY A 92 -15.01 26.87 12.98
C GLY A 92 -14.54 28.32 12.94
N ASP A 93 -13.89 28.74 14.01
CA ASP A 93 -13.38 30.11 14.20
C ASP A 93 -12.04 30.30 13.49
N ILE A 94 -12.06 30.16 12.16
CA ILE A 94 -10.89 30.32 11.28
C ILE A 94 -11.26 31.16 10.05
N GLU A 95 -10.33 31.99 9.59
CA GLU A 95 -10.42 32.68 8.31
C GLU A 95 -9.54 31.95 7.30
N VAL A 96 -10.13 31.43 6.22
CA VAL A 96 -9.41 30.66 5.21
C VAL A 96 -8.97 31.59 4.09
N GLU A 97 -7.66 31.86 4.01
CA GLU A 97 -7.08 32.70 2.96
C GLU A 97 -7.02 31.97 1.60
N SER A 98 -6.58 30.72 1.60
CA SER A 98 -6.51 29.89 0.39
C SER A 98 -6.51 28.40 0.72
N MET A 99 -6.90 27.58 -0.25
CA MET A 99 -6.86 26.12 -0.17
C MET A 99 -6.36 25.56 -1.49
N PHE A 100 -5.38 24.67 -1.41
CA PHE A 100 -4.82 23.98 -2.57
C PHE A 100 -4.83 22.48 -2.32
N ALA A 101 -5.16 21.72 -3.36
CA ALA A 101 -5.04 20.28 -3.39
C ALA A 101 -4.17 19.92 -4.58
N GLY A 102 -3.12 19.14 -4.35
CA GLY A 102 -2.19 18.74 -5.39
C GLY A 102 -1.30 17.61 -4.90
N THR A 103 -0.61 16.97 -5.83
CA THR A 103 0.45 16.04 -5.50
C THR A 103 1.67 16.82 -5.03
N LEU A 104 2.24 16.44 -3.89
CA LEU A 104 3.55 16.98 -3.51
C LEU A 104 4.56 16.61 -4.62
N PRO A 105 5.44 17.53 -5.04
CA PRO A 105 6.43 17.24 -6.06
C PRO A 105 7.21 15.99 -5.66
N ALA A 106 7.21 15.01 -6.58
CA ALA A 106 7.80 13.68 -6.51
C ALA A 106 8.46 13.32 -5.16
N VAL A 107 7.74 12.49 -4.40
CA VAL A 107 8.20 11.66 -3.29
C VAL A 107 9.72 11.45 -3.35
N HIS A 108 10.43 11.88 -2.30
CA HIS A 108 11.87 11.74 -2.18
C HIS A 108 12.29 10.28 -2.48
N PRO A 109 13.34 10.03 -3.28
CA PRO A 109 13.77 8.68 -3.73
C PRO A 109 14.03 7.67 -2.59
N ASN A 110 14.13 8.14 -1.34
CA ASN A 110 14.39 7.31 -0.16
C ASN A 110 13.17 6.48 0.27
N ILE A 111 11.94 6.90 -0.02
CA ILE A 111 10.74 6.12 0.33
C ILE A 111 10.56 4.93 -0.62
N LEU A 112 10.79 5.14 -1.92
CA LEU A 112 10.77 4.04 -2.91
C LEU A 112 11.86 3.00 -2.58
N GLN A 113 13.05 3.45 -2.20
CA GLN A 113 14.15 2.56 -1.82
C GLN A 113 13.89 1.80 -0.51
N ARG A 114 13.30 2.45 0.50
CA ARG A 114 12.90 1.79 1.75
C ARG A 114 11.74 0.81 1.56
N ASN A 115 10.83 1.09 0.64
CA ASN A 115 9.75 0.18 0.24
C ASN A 115 10.29 -1.04 -0.54
N LEU A 116 11.34 -0.85 -1.34
CA LEU A 116 12.06 -1.96 -2.00
C LEU A 116 12.87 -2.81 -1.00
N GLU A 117 13.40 -2.21 0.07
CA GLU A 117 14.07 -2.93 1.15
C GLU A 117 13.08 -3.72 2.02
N LEU A 118 11.87 -3.21 2.26
CA LEU A 118 10.79 -3.93 2.97
C LEU A 118 10.20 -5.11 2.18
N LEU A 119 10.35 -5.15 0.85
CA LEU A 119 10.04 -6.34 0.04
C LEU A 119 10.90 -7.55 0.45
N ALA A 120 12.01 -7.32 1.16
CA ALA A 120 12.95 -8.38 1.50
C ALA A 120 12.50 -9.30 2.64
N GLU A 121 11.52 -8.91 3.47
CA GLU A 121 11.22 -9.58 4.74
C GLU A 121 10.06 -10.60 4.69
N LEU A 122 9.24 -10.60 3.64
CA LEU A 122 8.10 -11.53 3.50
C LEU A 122 8.23 -12.40 2.24
N LYS A 123 9.26 -13.26 2.24
CA LYS A 123 9.64 -14.07 1.08
C LYS A 123 9.08 -15.50 1.16
N ALA A 124 8.41 -15.92 0.09
CA ALA A 124 8.39 -17.32 -0.30
C ALA A 124 9.83 -17.80 -0.59
N PRO A 125 10.16 -19.08 -0.35
CA PRO A 125 11.50 -19.59 -0.59
C PRO A 125 11.91 -19.44 -2.06
N PRO A 126 13.20 -19.13 -2.32
CA PRO A 126 13.75 -19.07 -3.68
C PRO A 126 13.69 -20.46 -4.34
N PRO A 127 13.79 -20.52 -5.68
CA PRO A 127 13.87 -21.80 -6.37
C PRO A 127 15.12 -22.59 -5.99
N GLU A 128 14.98 -23.90 -5.83
CA GLU A 128 16.10 -24.84 -5.67
C GLU A 128 16.62 -25.33 -7.02
N GLU A 129 15.74 -25.40 -8.04
CA GLU A 129 16.04 -25.86 -9.39
C GLU A 129 15.92 -24.71 -10.41
N PRO A 130 16.61 -24.80 -11.57
CA PRO A 130 16.48 -23.81 -12.63
C PRO A 130 15.03 -23.70 -13.13
N VAL A 131 14.49 -22.48 -13.10
CA VAL A 131 13.13 -22.20 -13.55
C VAL A 131 13.16 -21.70 -14.99
N GLU A 132 12.55 -22.45 -15.90
CA GLU A 132 12.35 -22.04 -17.29
C GLU A 132 11.22 -21.01 -17.39
N LEU A 133 10.07 -21.26 -16.75
CA LEU A 133 8.92 -20.34 -16.74
C LEU A 133 8.52 -19.97 -15.31
N PHE A 134 8.59 -18.68 -15.01
CA PHE A 134 8.03 -18.09 -13.78
C PHE A 134 6.67 -17.45 -14.06
N ILE A 135 5.69 -17.73 -13.20
CA ILE A 135 4.31 -17.21 -13.28
C ILE A 135 4.04 -16.35 -12.05
N GLY A 136 3.97 -15.04 -12.23
CA GLY A 136 3.51 -14.10 -11.21
C GLY A 136 2.01 -13.89 -11.28
N ILE A 137 1.30 -14.21 -10.20
CA ILE A 137 -0.16 -14.13 -10.12
C ILE A 137 -0.53 -12.92 -9.25
N LEU A 138 -1.20 -11.92 -9.81
CA LEU A 138 -1.73 -10.82 -9.03
C LEU A 138 -2.93 -11.28 -8.20
N SER A 139 -2.95 -10.95 -6.92
CA SER A 139 -4.07 -11.25 -6.03
C SER A 139 -4.19 -10.16 -4.94
N ALA A 140 -5.29 -10.16 -4.20
CA ALA A 140 -5.57 -9.22 -3.11
C ALA A 140 -5.62 -9.92 -1.76
N GLY A 141 -5.36 -9.22 -0.65
CA GLY A 141 -5.31 -9.83 0.69
C GLY A 141 -6.53 -10.68 1.03
N SER A 142 -7.73 -10.21 0.64
CA SER A 142 -9.01 -10.88 0.88
C SER A 142 -9.33 -12.05 -0.07
N HIS A 143 -8.53 -12.27 -1.11
CA HIS A 143 -8.82 -13.26 -2.17
C HIS A 143 -8.33 -14.69 -1.83
N PHE A 144 -8.57 -15.14 -0.60
CA PHE A 144 -8.16 -16.48 -0.16
C PHE A 144 -8.81 -17.57 -1.01
N THR A 145 -10.10 -17.42 -1.34
CA THR A 145 -10.87 -18.41 -2.08
C THR A 145 -10.37 -18.57 -3.51
N GLU A 146 -10.05 -17.47 -4.18
CA GLU A 146 -9.52 -17.39 -5.53
C GLU A 146 -8.15 -18.06 -5.59
N ARG A 147 -7.26 -17.71 -4.65
CA ARG A 147 -5.95 -18.39 -4.52
C ARG A 147 -6.10 -19.89 -4.30
N MET A 148 -7.04 -20.30 -3.44
CA MET A 148 -7.32 -21.73 -3.23
C MET A 148 -7.87 -22.42 -4.49
N ALA A 149 -8.71 -21.74 -5.28
CA ALA A 149 -9.19 -22.25 -6.57
C ALA A 149 -8.03 -22.44 -7.55
N VAL A 150 -7.12 -21.48 -7.66
CA VAL A 150 -5.90 -21.59 -8.47
C VAL A 150 -5.02 -22.75 -8.00
N ARG A 151 -4.73 -22.85 -6.69
CA ARG A 151 -3.92 -23.93 -6.09
C ARG A 151 -4.46 -25.32 -6.37
N ARG A 152 -5.80 -25.48 -6.32
CA ARG A 152 -6.50 -26.75 -6.54
C ARG A 152 -6.72 -27.09 -8.00
N SER A 153 -6.58 -26.11 -8.90
CA SER A 153 -6.75 -26.28 -10.33
C SER A 153 -5.40 -26.30 -11.05
N TRP A 154 -5.16 -25.34 -11.94
CA TRP A 154 -4.03 -25.35 -12.87
C TRP A 154 -2.66 -25.23 -12.21
N MET A 155 -2.57 -24.64 -11.01
CA MET A 155 -1.30 -24.54 -10.29
C MET A 155 -0.80 -25.92 -9.81
N SER A 156 -1.66 -26.93 -9.76
CA SER A 156 -1.22 -28.32 -9.53
C SER A 156 -0.31 -28.84 -10.62
N ALA A 157 -0.56 -28.48 -11.89
CA ALA A 157 0.32 -28.83 -13.01
C ALA A 157 1.68 -28.12 -12.89
N VAL A 158 1.70 -26.88 -12.39
CA VAL A 158 2.94 -26.15 -12.11
C VAL A 158 3.75 -26.86 -11.02
N ARG A 159 3.12 -27.30 -9.91
CA ARG A 159 3.81 -28.03 -8.83
C ARG A 159 4.38 -29.38 -9.26
N ASN A 160 3.80 -29.98 -10.30
CA ASN A 160 4.27 -31.25 -10.85
C ASN A 160 5.34 -31.07 -11.94
N SER A 161 5.71 -29.83 -12.28
CA SER A 161 6.75 -29.50 -13.23
C SER A 161 8.05 -29.14 -12.52
N SER A 162 9.19 -29.63 -13.00
CA SER A 162 10.52 -29.27 -12.48
C SER A 162 11.03 -27.92 -13.01
N SER A 163 10.50 -27.44 -14.13
CA SER A 163 11.01 -26.22 -14.79
C SER A 163 10.07 -25.01 -14.65
N THR A 164 9.00 -25.12 -13.85
CA THR A 164 7.97 -24.08 -13.76
C THR A 164 7.72 -23.68 -12.32
N MET A 165 7.54 -22.38 -12.07
CA MET A 165 7.24 -21.87 -10.74
C MET A 165 6.11 -20.84 -10.80
N ALA A 166 5.18 -20.91 -9.85
CA ALA A 166 4.14 -19.90 -9.68
C ALA A 166 4.17 -19.33 -8.26
N ARG A 167 3.93 -18.01 -8.15
CA ARG A 167 3.80 -17.29 -6.87
C ARG A 167 2.72 -16.22 -6.96
N PHE A 168 1.96 -16.05 -5.89
CA PHE A 168 1.01 -14.96 -5.73
C PHE A 168 1.73 -13.70 -5.23
N PHE A 169 1.38 -12.55 -5.79
CA PHE A 169 1.86 -11.24 -5.34
C PHE A 169 0.69 -10.48 -4.73
N VAL A 170 0.75 -10.27 -3.42
CA VAL A 170 -0.36 -9.75 -2.61
C VAL A 170 0.11 -8.54 -1.82
N ALA A 171 -0.61 -7.42 -1.96
CA ALA A 171 -0.36 -6.23 -1.16
C ALA A 171 -1.11 -6.31 0.18
N LEU A 172 -0.69 -5.49 1.16
CA LEU A 172 -1.36 -5.42 2.45
C LEU A 172 -2.77 -4.86 2.29
N ASN A 173 -3.72 -5.34 3.07
CA ASN A 173 -5.07 -4.80 3.14
C ASN A 173 -5.16 -3.71 4.22
N GLY A 174 -6.06 -2.74 4.07
CA GLY A 174 -6.34 -1.76 5.15
C GLY A 174 -6.88 -2.41 6.44
N ARG A 175 -7.46 -3.62 6.36
CA ARG A 175 -7.90 -4.40 7.52
C ARG A 175 -6.78 -5.26 8.09
N ARG A 176 -6.51 -5.07 9.38
CA ARG A 176 -5.50 -5.82 10.12
C ARG A 176 -5.80 -7.32 10.16
N GLU A 177 -7.06 -7.72 10.32
CA GLU A 177 -7.43 -9.15 10.39
C GLU A 177 -7.10 -9.88 9.08
N VAL A 178 -7.35 -9.21 7.93
CA VAL A 178 -7.04 -9.76 6.60
C VAL A 178 -5.53 -9.97 6.45
N ASN A 179 -4.71 -9.04 6.95
CA ASN A 179 -3.25 -9.18 6.91
C ASN A 179 -2.73 -10.29 7.82
N GLU A 180 -3.34 -10.48 8.99
CA GLU A 180 -2.99 -11.59 9.89
C GLU A 180 -3.30 -12.95 9.24
N ASP A 181 -4.45 -13.09 8.59
CA ASP A 181 -4.81 -14.32 7.89
C ASP A 181 -3.95 -14.53 6.64
N LEU A 182 -3.63 -13.47 5.90
CA LEU A 182 -2.69 -13.53 4.78
C LEU A 182 -1.30 -14.02 5.21
N LYS A 183 -0.79 -13.56 6.36
CA LYS A 183 0.49 -14.02 6.91
C LYS A 183 0.46 -15.51 7.26
N LYS A 184 -0.60 -15.98 7.94
CA LYS A 184 -0.78 -17.41 8.23
C LYS A 184 -0.84 -18.24 6.95
N GLU A 185 -1.54 -17.75 5.93
CA GLU A 185 -1.62 -18.40 4.63
C GLU A 185 -0.25 -18.45 3.94
N ALA A 186 0.48 -17.34 3.92
CA ALA A 186 1.82 -17.25 3.32
C ALA A 186 2.80 -18.22 4.00
N ASP A 187 2.76 -18.29 5.33
CA ASP A 187 3.58 -19.22 6.13
C ASP A 187 3.26 -20.69 5.81
N PHE A 188 1.97 -21.00 5.64
CA PHE A 188 1.51 -22.36 5.38
C PHE A 188 1.80 -22.84 3.95
N PHE A 189 1.43 -22.05 2.93
CA PHE A 189 1.54 -22.46 1.52
C PHE A 189 2.89 -22.13 0.89
N ARG A 190 3.62 -21.15 1.44
CA ARG A 190 4.94 -20.73 0.94
C ARG A 190 4.95 -20.37 -0.54
N ASP A 191 3.83 -19.88 -1.06
CA ASP A 191 3.63 -19.49 -2.45
C ASP A 191 3.20 -18.03 -2.61
N ILE A 192 3.21 -17.25 -1.53
CA ILE A 192 2.83 -15.83 -1.51
C ILE A 192 4.07 -14.96 -1.29
N ILE A 193 4.21 -13.94 -2.13
CA ILE A 193 5.08 -12.79 -1.94
C ILE A 193 4.20 -11.63 -1.48
N ILE A 194 4.41 -11.15 -0.25
CA ILE A 194 3.69 -10.00 0.28
C ILE A 194 4.48 -8.74 -0.07
N VAL A 195 3.83 -7.78 -0.72
CA VAL A 195 4.44 -6.49 -1.07
C VAL A 195 4.03 -5.41 -0.04
N PRO A 196 4.96 -4.55 0.42
CA PRO A 196 4.79 -3.70 1.59
C PRO A 196 4.10 -2.37 1.26
N PHE A 197 2.94 -2.43 0.60
CA PHE A 197 2.07 -1.28 0.39
C PHE A 197 0.61 -1.70 0.57
N VAL A 198 -0.26 -0.74 0.87
CA VAL A 198 -1.71 -0.99 0.99
C VAL A 198 -2.30 -1.14 -0.41
N ASP A 199 -3.09 -2.19 -0.59
CA ASP A 199 -3.66 -2.57 -1.87
C ASP A 199 -4.65 -1.49 -2.36
N SER A 200 -4.42 -1.01 -3.58
CA SER A 200 -5.31 -0.12 -4.33
C SER A 200 -5.13 -0.39 -5.81
N TYR A 201 -6.14 -0.04 -6.61
CA TYR A 201 -6.11 -0.34 -8.04
C TYR A 201 -4.93 0.37 -8.75
N ASP A 202 -4.65 1.62 -8.37
CA ASP A 202 -3.55 2.40 -8.94
C ASP A 202 -2.16 1.78 -8.67
N LEU A 203 -2.02 1.01 -7.58
CA LEU A 203 -0.77 0.36 -7.19
C LEU A 203 -0.60 -1.05 -7.78
N VAL A 204 -1.53 -1.51 -8.62
CA VAL A 204 -1.37 -2.78 -9.38
C VAL A 204 -0.09 -2.76 -10.24
N VAL A 205 0.32 -1.59 -10.73
CA VAL A 205 1.58 -1.41 -11.46
C VAL A 205 2.78 -1.81 -10.59
N LEU A 206 2.77 -1.45 -9.30
CA LEU A 206 3.86 -1.81 -8.37
C LEU A 206 3.94 -3.33 -8.13
N LYS A 207 2.79 -4.03 -8.07
CA LYS A 207 2.80 -5.50 -8.00
C LYS A 207 3.42 -6.12 -9.25
N THR A 208 3.14 -5.54 -10.42
CA THR A 208 3.72 -6.00 -11.70
C THR A 208 5.23 -5.78 -11.73
N VAL A 209 5.71 -4.63 -11.25
CA VAL A 209 7.16 -4.36 -11.09
C VAL A 209 7.79 -5.39 -10.13
N ALA A 210 7.13 -5.70 -9.01
CA ALA A 210 7.61 -6.70 -8.06
C ALA A 210 7.71 -8.11 -8.68
N ILE A 211 6.76 -8.49 -9.54
CA ILE A 211 6.84 -9.75 -10.32
C ILE A 211 8.10 -9.76 -11.18
N CYS A 212 8.32 -8.70 -11.96
CA CYS A 212 9.48 -8.60 -12.85
C CYS A 212 10.81 -8.63 -12.06
N GLU A 213 10.88 -7.90 -10.94
CA GLU A 213 12.07 -7.87 -10.10
C GLU A 213 12.37 -9.23 -9.49
N TYR A 214 11.36 -9.89 -8.91
CA TYR A 214 11.51 -11.21 -8.32
C TYR A 214 11.94 -12.24 -9.37
N ALA A 215 11.31 -12.21 -10.55
CA ALA A 215 11.66 -13.11 -11.64
C ALA A 215 13.10 -12.93 -12.12
N ALA A 216 13.59 -11.68 -12.21
CA ALA A 216 14.92 -11.38 -12.70
C ALA A 216 16.02 -11.62 -11.64
N ARG A 217 15.78 -11.22 -10.39
CA ARG A 217 16.82 -11.18 -9.34
C ARG A 217 16.82 -12.40 -8.43
N VAL A 218 15.66 -12.98 -8.16
CA VAL A 218 15.52 -14.10 -7.22
C VAL A 218 15.41 -15.42 -7.96
N VAL A 219 14.60 -15.45 -9.02
CA VAL A 219 14.35 -16.68 -9.79
C VAL A 219 15.35 -16.86 -10.94
N SER A 220 15.79 -15.76 -11.55
CA SER A 220 16.57 -15.76 -12.80
C SER A 220 15.89 -16.59 -13.90
N ALA A 221 14.57 -16.43 -14.05
CA ALA A 221 13.76 -17.23 -14.98
C ALA A 221 14.05 -16.88 -16.44
N LYS A 222 14.01 -17.89 -17.34
CA LYS A 222 14.14 -17.68 -18.79
C LYS A 222 12.93 -16.95 -19.36
N TYR A 223 11.73 -17.29 -18.89
CA TYR A 223 10.46 -16.69 -19.30
C TYR A 223 9.65 -16.26 -18.08
N VAL A 224 8.89 -15.17 -18.26
CA VAL A 224 8.02 -14.60 -17.23
C VAL A 224 6.61 -14.45 -17.79
N MET A 225 5.63 -14.99 -17.07
CA MET A 225 4.21 -14.80 -17.34
C MET A 225 3.57 -14.07 -16.16
N LYS A 226 2.72 -13.09 -16.45
CA LYS A 226 1.85 -12.44 -15.48
C LYS A 226 0.41 -12.86 -15.75
N CYS A 227 -0.34 -13.21 -14.71
CA CYS A 227 -1.79 -13.36 -14.79
C CYS A 227 -2.46 -12.85 -13.50
N ASP A 228 -3.79 -12.89 -13.48
CA ASP A 228 -4.61 -12.54 -12.32
C ASP A 228 -5.14 -13.82 -11.65
N ASP A 229 -5.64 -13.71 -10.42
CA ASP A 229 -6.14 -14.85 -9.63
C ASP A 229 -7.50 -15.38 -10.11
N ASP A 230 -8.16 -14.67 -11.01
CA ASP A 230 -9.37 -15.08 -11.73
C ASP A 230 -9.07 -15.71 -13.11
N THR A 231 -7.79 -15.94 -13.43
CA THR A 231 -7.35 -16.53 -14.71
C THR A 231 -7.13 -18.05 -14.61
N PHE A 232 -7.53 -18.79 -15.64
CA PHE A 232 -7.19 -20.22 -15.81
C PHE A 232 -6.08 -20.41 -16.84
N VAL A 233 -4.95 -20.98 -16.43
CA VAL A 233 -3.78 -21.18 -17.31
C VAL A 233 -3.66 -22.63 -17.76
N ARG A 234 -3.64 -22.85 -19.08
CA ARG A 234 -3.31 -24.16 -19.67
C ARG A 234 -1.80 -24.26 -19.88
N LEU A 235 -1.07 -24.69 -18.86
CA LEU A 235 0.40 -24.70 -18.83
C LEU A 235 1.02 -25.35 -20.07
N ASP A 236 0.56 -26.54 -20.47
CA ASP A 236 1.10 -27.25 -21.64
C ASP A 236 0.96 -26.45 -22.94
N SER A 237 -0.17 -25.74 -23.08
CA SER A 237 -0.42 -24.92 -24.27
C SER A 237 0.47 -23.68 -24.29
N VAL A 238 0.67 -23.03 -23.13
CA VAL A 238 1.58 -21.89 -23.00
C VAL A 238 3.02 -22.31 -23.34
N MET A 239 3.49 -23.42 -22.77
CA MET A 239 4.83 -23.94 -23.04
C MET A 239 5.01 -24.35 -24.51
N ALA A 240 3.97 -24.90 -25.14
CA ALA A 240 4.01 -25.24 -26.56
C ALA A 240 4.15 -24.00 -27.46
N GLU A 241 3.54 -22.87 -27.11
CA GLU A 241 3.72 -21.62 -27.86
C GLU A 241 5.12 -21.01 -27.63
N ILE A 242 5.59 -21.00 -26.39
CA ILE A 242 6.94 -20.49 -26.06
C ILE A 242 8.02 -21.24 -26.84
N LYS A 243 7.92 -22.58 -26.91
CA LYS A 243 8.89 -23.44 -27.61
C LYS A 243 8.94 -23.24 -29.13
N LYS A 244 7.98 -22.54 -29.74
CA LYS A 244 8.02 -22.19 -31.16
C LYS A 244 8.95 -20.99 -31.43
N ILE A 245 9.26 -20.20 -30.42
CA ILE A 245 10.09 -19.01 -30.56
C ILE A 245 11.56 -19.42 -30.46
N PRO A 246 12.42 -19.04 -31.43
CA PRO A 246 13.85 -19.27 -31.36
C PRO A 246 14.49 -18.63 -30.12
N ASP A 247 15.46 -19.32 -29.51
CA ASP A 247 16.15 -18.89 -28.29
C ASP A 247 16.93 -17.57 -28.43
N ASP A 248 17.27 -17.18 -29.67
CA ASP A 248 18.00 -15.95 -29.99
C ASP A 248 17.08 -14.72 -30.14
N LYS A 249 15.77 -14.87 -29.96
CA LYS A 249 14.79 -13.80 -30.15
C LYS A 249 14.04 -13.47 -28.87
N SER A 250 13.93 -12.18 -28.58
CA SER A 250 13.00 -11.66 -27.58
C SER A 250 11.56 -11.74 -28.12
N PHE A 251 10.61 -12.01 -27.23
CA PHE A 251 9.18 -11.96 -27.55
C PHE A 251 8.38 -11.39 -26.39
N TYR A 252 7.21 -10.87 -26.74
CA TYR A 252 6.14 -10.52 -25.83
C TYR A 252 4.85 -11.07 -26.43
N MET A 253 4.14 -11.94 -25.71
CA MET A 253 2.97 -12.65 -26.23
C MET A 253 1.76 -12.46 -25.31
N GLY A 254 0.58 -12.43 -25.93
CA GLY A 254 -0.69 -12.28 -25.24
C GLY A 254 -1.75 -11.68 -26.14
N ASN A 255 -2.88 -11.30 -25.57
CA ASN A 255 -3.90 -10.54 -26.27
C ASN A 255 -3.50 -9.07 -26.34
N MET A 256 -2.84 -8.67 -27.42
CA MET A 256 -2.35 -7.31 -27.59
C MET A 256 -3.49 -6.36 -27.98
N ASN A 257 -3.77 -5.39 -27.11
CA ASN A 257 -4.75 -4.35 -27.36
C ASN A 257 -4.09 -3.19 -28.14
N TYR A 258 -4.10 -3.30 -29.47
CA TYR A 258 -3.55 -2.28 -30.34
C TYR A 258 -4.47 -1.06 -30.43
N TYR A 259 -3.86 0.13 -30.48
CA TYR A 259 -4.55 1.41 -30.68
C TYR A 259 -5.51 1.84 -29.56
N HIS A 260 -5.43 1.21 -28.39
CA HIS A 260 -6.20 1.65 -27.23
C HIS A 260 -5.80 3.07 -26.83
N ARG A 261 -6.79 3.89 -26.44
CA ARG A 261 -6.59 5.27 -25.99
C ARG A 261 -7.04 5.40 -24.53
N PRO A 262 -6.52 6.38 -23.78
CA PRO A 262 -7.03 6.67 -22.45
C PRO A 262 -8.54 6.89 -22.51
N LEU A 263 -9.28 6.10 -21.73
CA LEU A 263 -10.72 6.27 -21.59
C LEU A 263 -10.98 7.52 -20.76
N ARG A 264 -12.03 8.26 -21.08
CA ARG A 264 -12.43 9.48 -20.34
C ARG A 264 -13.59 9.25 -19.39
N GLU A 265 -14.23 8.10 -19.50
CA GLU A 265 -15.39 7.69 -18.72
C GLU A 265 -15.30 6.20 -18.40
N GLY A 266 -16.03 5.77 -17.38
CA GLY A 266 -16.08 4.39 -16.91
C GLY A 266 -14.95 4.04 -15.94
N LYS A 267 -14.88 2.75 -15.59
CA LYS A 267 -13.97 2.22 -14.56
C LYS A 267 -12.49 2.57 -14.79
N TRP A 268 -12.08 2.70 -16.05
CA TRP A 268 -10.69 2.91 -16.45
C TRP A 268 -10.44 4.35 -16.95
N ALA A 269 -11.26 5.29 -16.51
CA ALA A 269 -11.14 6.69 -16.92
C ALA A 269 -9.85 7.31 -16.39
N VAL A 270 -9.18 8.08 -17.24
CA VAL A 270 -8.04 8.92 -16.87
C VAL A 270 -8.44 10.37 -17.15
N SER A 271 -8.30 11.24 -16.16
CA SER A 271 -8.57 12.67 -16.31
C SER A 271 -7.56 13.32 -17.29
N TYR A 272 -7.90 14.51 -17.78
CA TYR A 272 -6.89 15.36 -18.39
C TYR A 272 -5.98 15.91 -17.30
N GLU A 273 -4.70 16.14 -17.63
CA GLU A 273 -3.81 16.90 -16.77
C GLU A 273 -4.41 18.29 -16.55
N VAL A 274 -4.39 18.75 -15.29
CA VAL A 274 -4.73 20.12 -14.89
C VAL A 274 -3.44 20.90 -14.74
#